data_AF-A0A1R1X8A4-F1
#
_entry.id   AF-A0A1R1X8A4-F1
#
_cell.length_a   1.000
_cell.length_b   1.000
_cell.length_c   1.000
_cell.angle_alpha   90.00
_cell.angle_beta   90.00
_cell.angle_gamma   90.00
#
_symmetry.space_group_name_H-M   'P 1'
#
loop_
_entity.id
_entity.type
_entity.pdbx_description
1 polymer ?
#
loop_
_entity_poly.entity_id
_entity_poly.type
_entity_poly.pdbx_seq_one_letter_code
_entity_poly.pdbx_strand_id
1 'polypeptide(L)' 'MPAPFEAFIPFVLITTMFGVANLGFHYVHHSRNDGKPPRYGIDNWERALIDRDLRMTGSHRGFTKEYFKLTKVI' A
#
# COMPACT_ATOMS: atom_id res chain seq x y z
N MET A 1 -20.22 -40.98 3.19
CA MET A 1 -20.68 -40.29 1.97
C MET A 1 -19.61 -39.28 1.57
N PRO A 2 -19.13 -39.28 0.30
CA PRO A 2 -18.24 -38.22 -0.17
C PRO A 2 -18.96 -36.87 -0.07
N ALA A 3 -18.21 -35.80 0.23
CA ALA A 3 -18.78 -34.47 0.38
C ALA A 3 -19.35 -33.97 -0.97
N PRO A 4 -20.49 -33.26 -0.97
CA PRO A 4 -21.11 -32.74 -2.20
C PRO A 4 -20.24 -31.61 -2.77
N PHE A 5 -19.64 -31.81 -3.95
CA PHE A 5 -18.69 -30.87 -4.54
C PHE A 5 -19.37 -29.58 -5.01
N GLU A 6 -20.64 -29.68 -5.41
CA GLU A 6 -21.49 -28.61 -5.90
C GLU A 6 -21.68 -27.51 -4.85
N ALA A 7 -21.67 -27.89 -3.57
CA ALA A 7 -21.76 -26.94 -2.47
C ALA A 7 -20.49 -26.07 -2.35
N PHE A 8 -19.34 -26.52 -2.83
CA PHE A 8 -18.08 -25.77 -2.76
C PHE A 8 -17.90 -24.76 -3.91
N ILE A 9 -18.59 -24.96 -5.03
CA ILE A 9 -18.46 -24.09 -6.21
C ILE A 9 -18.76 -22.62 -5.87
N PRO A 10 -19.87 -22.29 -5.16
CA PRO A 10 -20.15 -20.90 -4.78
C PRO A 10 -19.08 -20.32 -3.84
N PHE A 11 -18.59 -21.11 -2.88
CA PHE A 11 -17.57 -20.64 -1.93
C PHE A 11 -16.23 -20.35 -2.62
N VAL A 12 -15.83 -21.21 -3.55
CA VAL A 12 -14.60 -21.00 -4.34
C VAL A 12 -14.75 -19.76 -5.20
N LEU A 13 -15.88 -19.61 -5.90
CA LEU A 13 -16.13 -18.44 -6.75
C LEU A 13 -16.07 -17.14 -5.95
N ILE A 14 -16.72 -17.10 -4.80
CA ILE A 14 -16.68 -15.94 -3.91
C ILE A 14 -15.24 -15.65 -3.46
N THR A 15 -14.52 -16.68 -3.00
CA THR A 15 -13.14 -16.54 -2.53
C THR A 15 -12.21 -16.04 -3.63
N THR A 16 -12.34 -16.53 -4.86
CA THR A 16 -11.51 -16.09 -5.99
C THR A 16 -11.82 -14.65 -6.36
N MET A 17 -13.10 -14.27 -6.42
CA MET A 17 -13.51 -12.89 -6.72
C MET A 17 -12.99 -11.90 -5.67
N PHE A 18 -13.14 -12.21 -4.38
CA PHE A 18 -12.59 -11.38 -3.31
C PHE A 18 -11.05 -11.35 -3.32
N GLY A 19 -10.40 -12.47 -3.64
CA GLY A 19 -8.95 -12.54 -3.78
C GLY A 19 -8.43 -11.62 -4.90
N VAL A 20 -9.05 -11.69 -6.09
CA VAL A 20 -8.70 -10.84 -7.24
C VAL A 20 -8.94 -9.36 -6.92
N ALA A 21 -10.08 -9.03 -6.31
CA ALA A 21 -10.39 -7.65 -5.93
C ALA A 21 -9.37 -7.10 -4.92
N ASN A 22 -9.00 -7.88 -3.90
CA ASN A 22 -8.02 -7.48 -2.88
C ASN A 22 -6.64 -7.25 -3.47
N LEU A 23 -6.16 -8.16 -4.33
CA LEU A 23 -4.87 -8.01 -5.02
C LEU A 23 -4.84 -6.77 -5.91
N GLY A 24 -5.92 -6.55 -6.67
CA GLY A 24 -6.07 -5.35 -7.50
C GLY A 24 -6.02 -4.07 -6.67
N PHE A 25 -6.76 -4.02 -5.57
CA PHE A 25 -6.77 -2.88 -4.66
C PHE A 25 -5.39 -2.62 -4.04
N HIS A 26 -4.75 -3.66 -3.52
CA HIS A 26 -3.41 -3.57 -2.96
C HIS A 26 -2.40 -3.03 -3.99
N TYR A 27 -2.43 -3.55 -5.21
CA TYR A 27 -1.53 -3.11 -6.28
C TYR A 27 -1.73 -1.64 -6.63
N VAL A 28 -2.99 -1.19 -6.80
CA VAL A 28 -3.30 0.21 -7.12
C VAL A 28 -2.82 1.15 -6.02
N HIS A 29 -3.08 0.82 -4.74
CA HIS A 29 -2.65 1.63 -3.61
C HIS A 29 -1.12 1.67 -3.45
N HIS A 30 -0.46 0.55 -3.74
CA HIS A 30 0.99 0.47 -3.69
C HIS A 30 1.64 1.29 -4.82
N SER A 31 1.10 1.17 -6.04
CA SER A 31 1.57 1.92 -7.21
C SER A 31 1.40 3.44 -7.02
N ARG A 32 0.26 3.89 -6.47
CA ARG A 32 0.02 5.32 -6.17
C ARG A 32 0.93 5.89 -5.07
N ASN A 33 1.47 5.03 -4.22
CA ASN A 33 2.29 5.44 -3.07
C ASN A 33 3.79 5.28 -3.31
N ASP A 34 4.24 5.37 -4.57
CA ASP A 34 5.64 5.16 -4.95
C ASP A 34 6.21 3.83 -4.44
N GLY A 35 5.38 2.78 -4.40
CA GLY A 35 5.76 1.47 -3.89
C GLY A 35 5.85 1.37 -2.36
N LYS A 36 5.23 2.31 -1.63
CA LYS A 36 5.19 2.29 -0.16
C LYS A 36 3.82 1.86 0.35
N PRO A 37 3.76 1.12 1.48
CA PRO A 37 2.49 0.72 2.07
C PRO A 37 1.68 1.95 2.51
N PRO A 38 0.34 1.95 2.37
CA PRO A 38 -0.52 3.05 2.80
C PRO A 38 -0.37 3.32 4.30
N ARG A 39 -0.44 4.60 4.70
CA ARG A 39 -0.41 5.01 6.10
C ARG A 39 -1.85 5.22 6.59
N TYR A 40 -2.15 4.68 7.77
CA TYR A 40 -3.45 4.82 8.42
C TYR A 40 -3.29 5.66 9.68
N GLY A 41 -4.37 6.33 10.12
CA GLY A 41 -4.34 7.09 11.38
C GLY A 41 -3.53 8.39 11.33
N ILE A 42 -3.43 9.03 10.16
CA ILE A 42 -2.64 10.26 9.96
C ILE A 42 -3.27 11.41 10.74
N ASP A 43 -2.52 11.94 11.70
CA ASP A 43 -2.89 13.09 12.52
C ASP A 43 -2.60 14.44 11.82
N ASN A 44 -2.95 15.55 12.46
CA ASN A 44 -2.78 16.87 11.85
C ASN A 44 -1.30 17.23 11.66
N TRP A 45 -0.44 16.78 12.57
CA TRP A 45 1.00 17.00 12.48
C TRP A 45 1.62 16.25 11.30
N GLU A 46 1.30 14.97 11.14
CA GLU A 46 1.76 14.16 10.02
C GLU A 46 1.27 14.72 8.68
N ARG A 47 0.06 15.28 8.60
CA ARG A 47 -0.42 15.96 7.39
C ARG A 47 0.48 17.15 7.03
N ALA A 48 0.81 17.99 8.01
CA ALA A 48 1.71 19.13 7.81
C ALA A 48 3.11 18.67 7.35
N LEU A 49 3.61 17.55 7.88
CA LEU A 49 4.88 16.96 7.44
C LEU A 49 4.80 16.40 6.01
N ILE A 50 3.71 15.72 5.63
CA ILE A 50 3.51 15.21 4.26
C ILE A 50 3.45 16.38 3.26
N ASP A 51 2.76 17.47 3.60
CA ASP A 51 2.70 18.66 2.76
C ASP A 51 4.07 19.35 2.62
N ARG A 52 4.84 19.37 3.71
CA ARG A 52 6.24 19.83 3.68
C ARG A 52 7.07 18.96 2.75
N ASP A 53 6.98 17.64 2.89
CA ASP A 53 7.75 16.68 2.08
C ASP A 53 7.37 16.74 0.59
N LEU A 54 6.09 16.95 0.28
CA LEU A 54 5.60 17.22 -1.08
C LEU A 54 6.28 18.45 -1.68
N ARG A 55 6.37 19.55 -0.92
CA ARG A 55 7.02 20.79 -1.40
C ARG A 55 8.52 20.61 -1.62
N MET A 56 9.18 19.74 -0.85
CA MET A 56 10.62 19.49 -0.95
C MET A 56 10.98 18.47 -2.03
N THR A 57 10.17 17.43 -2.22
CA THR A 57 10.51 16.29 -3.08
C THR A 57 9.65 16.18 -4.34
N GLY A 58 8.56 16.96 -4.43
CA GLY A 58 7.59 16.89 -5.52
C GLY A 58 6.66 15.67 -5.47
N SER A 59 6.82 14.77 -4.49
CA SER A 59 5.94 13.62 -4.27
C SER A 59 5.46 13.57 -2.81
N HIS A 60 4.19 13.21 -2.61
CA HIS A 60 3.63 12.95 -1.28
C HIS A 60 4.34 11.81 -0.53
N ARG A 61 5.10 10.97 -1.25
CA ARG A 61 5.85 9.84 -0.71
C ARG A 61 7.35 9.94 -0.94
N GLY A 62 7.85 11.04 -1.49
CA GLY A 62 9.28 11.26 -1.66
C GLY A 62 9.99 11.34 -0.32
N PHE A 63 11.21 10.79 -0.24
CA PHE A 63 12.10 11.02 0.90
C PHE A 63 13.42 11.57 0.38
N THR A 64 13.88 12.67 0.98
CA THR A 64 15.18 13.27 0.66
C THR A 64 16.30 12.39 1.19
N LYS A 65 17.06 11.75 0.30
CA LYS A 65 18.15 10.81 0.64
C LYS A 65 19.46 11.49 1.06
N GLU A 66 19.51 12.81 1.07
CA GLU A 66 20.75 13.59 1.23
C GLU A 66 21.45 13.29 2.57
N TYR A 67 20.68 13.21 3.66
CA TYR A 67 21.20 12.86 4.98
C TYR A 67 21.66 11.40 5.12
N PHE A 68 21.06 10.47 4.36
CA PHE A 68 21.43 9.05 4.41
C PHE A 68 22.78 8.75 3.76
N LYS A 69 23.24 9.61 2.83
CA LYS A 69 24.57 9.48 2.21
C LYS A 69 25.69 9.79 3.19
N LEU A 70 25.50 10.77 4.09
CA LEU A 70 26.53 11.19 5.05
C LEU A 70 26.82 10.09 6.10
N THR A 71 25.81 9.32 6.50
CA THR A 71 25.96 8.20 7.45
C THR A 71 26.61 6.93 6.88
N LYS A 72 26.79 6.83 5.56
CA LYS A 72 27.47 5.68 4.92
C LYS A 72 28.93 5.97 4.54
N VAL A 73 29.40 7.19 4.80
CA VAL A 73 30.75 7.66 4.48
C VAL A 73 31.60 7.89 5.74
N ILE A 74 30.99 7.79 6.92
CA ILE A 74 31.66 7.68 8.23
C ILE A 74 31.66 6.20 8.62
#